data_AF-A0A7S4E5Q9-F1
#
_entry.id   AF-A0A7S4E5Q9-F1
#
_cell.length_a   1.000
_cell.length_b   1.000
_cell.length_c   1.000
_cell.angle_alpha   90.00
_cell.angle_beta   90.00
_cell.angle_gamma   90.00
#
_symmetry.space_group_name_H-M   'P 1'
#
loop_
_entity.id
_entity.type
_entity.pdbx_description
1 polymer ?
#
loop_
_entity_poly.entity_id
_entity_poly.type
_entity_poly.pdbx_seq_one_letter_code
_entity_poly.pdbx_strand_id
1 'polypeptide(L)'
;MDPIVIERSLAFLDVAAGGSNASVSKAWRSVCGSWALWHDLSQPLRKWRNIAVDAKLHPREFCRLSIADSKRTSLTRDELCSQTWRFRFKRAAGEEWLAVDPYWTDNNPATITFCGNGSTERAGTWELEVEVKWRWGHARKARRQPGVAGGESGSSVRVVVDGRDVPTLKVARHPVHKGFMMESCWALYTAFPMPAPGQGLDDDDLHVTVEDQVDEVDEWNRRARTVFAP
;
A
#
# COMPACT_ATOMS: atom_id res chain seq x y z
N MET A 1 9.41 18.28 -1.16
CA MET A 1 10.68 17.89 -0.50
C MET A 1 11.33 16.87 -1.42
N ASP A 2 12.59 17.06 -1.77
CA ASP A 2 13.31 16.23 -2.74
C ASP A 2 13.40 14.75 -2.25
N PRO A 3 13.03 13.75 -3.08
CA PRO A 3 13.15 12.33 -2.74
C PRO A 3 14.55 11.93 -2.23
N ILE A 4 15.61 12.54 -2.76
CA ILE A 4 17.00 12.32 -2.34
C ILE A 4 17.22 12.80 -0.91
N VAL A 5 16.57 13.91 -0.51
CA VAL A 5 16.64 14.44 0.85
C VAL A 5 15.92 13.51 1.83
N ILE A 6 14.80 12.92 1.43
CA ILE A 6 14.04 11.96 2.25
C ILE A 6 14.83 10.66 2.41
N GLU A 7 15.37 10.10 1.33
CA GLU A 7 16.16 8.87 1.36
C GLU A 7 17.43 9.03 2.19
N ARG A 8 18.18 10.14 2.01
CA ARG A 8 19.35 10.46 2.83
C ARG A 8 18.99 10.69 4.29
N SER A 9 17.86 11.35 4.56
CA SER A 9 17.39 11.54 5.94
C SER A 9 17.02 10.20 6.57
N LEU A 10 16.36 9.29 5.85
CA LEU A 10 15.99 7.97 6.39
C LEU A 10 17.17 7.02 6.55
N ALA A 11 18.12 7.00 5.60
CA ALA A 11 19.38 6.26 5.76
C ALA A 11 20.17 6.77 6.97
N PHE A 12 20.19 8.09 7.18
CA PHE A 12 20.79 8.72 8.36
C PHE A 12 20.06 8.32 9.66
N LEU A 13 18.73 8.21 9.61
CA LEU A 13 17.91 7.82 10.76
C LEU A 13 17.97 6.33 11.07
N ASP A 14 18.14 5.45 10.08
CA ASP A 14 18.37 4.01 10.28
C ASP A 14 19.68 3.80 11.08
N VAL A 15 20.72 4.56 10.74
CA VAL A 15 21.99 4.62 11.50
C VAL A 15 21.81 5.17 12.91
N ALA A 16 20.99 6.22 13.08
CA ALA A 16 20.72 6.83 14.39
C ALA A 16 19.79 5.97 15.29
N ALA A 17 18.87 5.20 14.69
CA ALA A 17 17.96 4.30 15.40
C ALA A 17 18.63 2.98 15.80
N GLY A 18 19.56 2.48 14.98
CA GLY A 18 20.31 1.24 15.24
C GLY A 18 21.57 1.40 16.11
N GLY A 19 22.17 2.60 16.17
CA GLY A 19 23.40 2.84 16.93
C GLY A 19 23.18 3.33 18.36
N SER A 20 24.12 3.03 19.27
CA SER A 20 24.28 3.66 20.59
C SER A 20 24.66 5.15 20.53
N ASN A 21 24.38 5.83 19.40
CA ASN A 21 24.93 7.13 19.01
C ASN A 21 24.17 8.33 19.62
N ALA A 22 23.42 8.15 20.72
CA ALA A 22 23.03 9.28 21.57
C ALA A 22 24.23 9.97 22.27
N SER A 23 25.45 9.53 21.94
CA SER A 23 26.76 10.00 22.39
C SER A 23 27.52 10.87 21.37
N VAL A 24 27.02 11.13 20.15
CA VAL A 24 27.84 11.86 19.15
C VAL A 24 28.05 13.34 19.48
N SER A 25 27.00 14.08 19.93
CA SER A 25 27.13 15.43 20.51
C SER A 25 25.83 15.94 21.17
N LYS A 26 25.93 16.99 22.00
CA LYS A 26 24.75 17.68 22.59
C LYS A 26 23.82 18.28 21.54
N ALA A 27 24.36 18.76 20.42
CA ALA A 27 23.57 19.30 19.30
C ALA A 27 22.75 18.20 18.63
N TRP A 28 23.34 17.00 18.45
CA TRP A 28 22.63 15.83 17.93
C TRP A 28 21.48 15.37 18.82
N ARG A 29 21.68 15.39 20.15
CA ARG A 29 20.61 15.08 21.10
C ARG A 29 19.45 16.08 21.02
N SER A 30 19.76 17.36 20.78
CA SER A 30 18.75 18.41 20.58
C SER A 30 17.98 18.23 19.27
N VAL A 31 18.65 17.90 18.16
CA VAL A 31 17.99 17.64 16.86
C VAL A 31 17.11 16.39 16.91
N CYS A 32 17.60 15.29 17.47
CA CYS A 32 16.81 14.06 17.62
C CYS A 32 15.63 14.21 18.62
N GLY A 33 15.71 15.17 19.55
CA GLY A 33 14.62 15.55 20.45
C GLY A 33 13.62 16.54 19.85
N SER A 34 13.87 17.07 18.64
CA SER A 34 13.02 18.08 18.00
C SER A 34 11.83 17.46 17.28
N TRP A 35 10.63 17.73 17.78
CA TRP A 35 9.37 17.33 17.12
C TRP A 35 9.18 17.93 15.72
N ALA A 36 9.81 19.06 15.41
CA ALA A 36 9.69 19.70 14.09
C ALA A 36 10.32 18.87 12.97
N LEU A 37 11.46 18.22 13.23
CA LEU A 37 12.10 17.30 12.28
C LEU A 37 11.22 16.07 12.02
N TRP A 38 10.65 15.52 13.09
CA TRP A 38 9.75 14.36 13.02
C TRP A 38 8.41 14.69 12.38
N HIS A 39 7.93 15.91 12.51
CA HIS A 39 6.70 16.39 11.90
C HIS A 39 6.73 16.27 10.38
N ASP A 40 7.81 16.74 9.74
CA ASP A 40 7.90 16.74 8.28
C ASP A 40 8.15 15.34 7.71
N LEU A 41 8.92 14.50 8.40
CA LEU A 41 9.19 13.12 8.00
C LEU A 41 8.01 12.17 8.24
N SER A 42 7.10 12.51 9.15
CA SER A 42 5.91 11.70 9.50
C SER A 42 4.61 12.20 8.85
N GLN A 43 4.65 13.20 7.96
CA GLN A 43 3.46 13.65 7.20
C GLN A 43 2.68 12.49 6.53
N PRO A 44 3.32 11.46 5.95
CA PRO A 44 2.60 10.30 5.42
C PRO A 44 2.12 9.30 6.48
N LEU A 45 2.59 9.44 7.72
CA LEU A 45 2.39 8.56 8.87
C LEU A 45 1.49 9.21 9.95
N ARG A 46 0.67 10.20 9.60
CA ARG A 46 -0.19 10.98 10.52
C ARG A 46 -0.97 10.14 11.55
N LYS A 47 -1.39 8.92 11.18
CA LYS A 47 -2.01 7.94 12.10
C LYS A 47 -1.17 7.70 13.36
N TRP A 48 0.15 7.63 13.21
CA TRP A 48 1.08 7.31 14.30
C TRP A 48 1.40 8.51 15.19
N ARG A 49 1.14 9.74 14.75
CA ARG A 49 1.40 10.94 15.57
C ARG A 49 0.49 10.97 16.80
N ASN A 50 -0.81 10.78 16.60
CA ASN A 50 -1.76 10.80 17.71
C ASN A 50 -1.46 9.63 18.65
N ILE A 51 -1.17 8.44 18.11
CA ILE A 51 -0.74 7.28 18.90
C ILE A 51 0.52 7.59 19.72
N ALA A 52 1.53 8.24 19.14
CA ALA A 52 2.79 8.55 19.81
C ALA A 52 2.65 9.64 20.89
N VAL A 53 1.83 10.66 20.63
CA VAL A 53 1.52 11.72 21.59
C VAL A 53 0.69 11.15 22.75
N ASP A 54 -0.34 10.37 22.45
CA ASP A 54 -1.21 9.72 23.45
C ASP A 54 -0.43 8.70 24.28
N ALA A 55 0.47 7.94 23.65
CA ALA A 55 1.34 6.98 24.32
C ALA A 55 2.58 7.63 24.98
N LYS A 56 2.73 8.96 24.91
CA LYS A 56 3.87 9.71 25.48
C LYS A 56 5.24 9.15 25.06
N LEU A 57 5.37 8.74 23.80
CA LEU A 57 6.59 8.13 23.30
C LEU A 57 7.73 9.17 23.22
N HIS A 58 8.93 8.75 23.62
CA HIS A 58 10.13 9.53 23.40
C HIS A 58 10.41 9.65 21.88
N PRO A 59 10.85 10.81 21.35
CA PRO A 59 11.07 11.01 19.91
C PRO A 59 11.95 9.95 19.22
N ARG A 60 12.99 9.46 19.93
CA ARG A 60 13.84 8.36 19.44
C ARG A 60 13.07 7.05 19.24
N GLU A 61 12.17 6.72 20.16
CA GLU A 61 11.37 5.51 20.06
C GLU A 61 10.31 5.64 18.96
N PHE A 62 9.70 6.83 18.84
CA PHE A 62 8.83 7.15 17.72
C PHE A 62 9.52 7.00 16.37
N CYS A 63 10.76 7.49 16.24
CA CYS A 63 11.59 7.31 15.05
C CYS A 63 11.81 5.84 14.71
N ARG A 64 12.29 5.06 15.69
CA ARG A 64 12.60 3.64 15.52
C ARG A 64 11.36 2.86 15.04
N LEU A 65 10.21 3.13 15.67
CA LEU A 65 8.94 2.52 15.30
C LEU A 65 8.47 2.97 13.91
N SER A 66 8.63 4.25 13.56
CA SER A 66 8.25 4.77 12.22
C SER A 66 9.11 4.17 11.10
N ILE A 67 10.41 3.99 11.33
CA ILE A 67 11.30 3.32 10.36
C ILE A 67 10.89 1.86 10.20
N ALA A 68 10.66 1.14 11.30
CA ALA A 68 10.18 -0.24 11.24
C ALA A 68 8.83 -0.33 10.51
N ASP A 69 7.91 0.60 10.77
CA ASP A 69 6.60 0.69 10.10
C ASP A 69 6.73 0.94 8.59
N SER A 70 7.69 1.78 8.19
CA SER A 70 7.95 2.11 6.78
C SER A 70 8.50 0.95 5.96
N LYS A 71 9.04 -0.08 6.63
CA LYS A 71 9.59 -1.30 6.02
C LYS A 71 8.59 -2.45 6.01
N ARG A 72 7.38 -2.27 6.55
CA ARG A 72 6.36 -3.34 6.59
C ARG A 72 5.86 -3.70 5.20
N THR A 73 5.66 -5.00 4.99
CA THR A 73 5.04 -5.58 3.79
C THR A 73 3.73 -6.32 4.13
N SER A 74 3.09 -5.92 5.24
CA SER A 74 1.83 -6.50 5.69
C SER A 74 0.90 -5.43 6.26
N LEU A 75 -0.39 -5.56 5.95
CA LEU A 75 -1.49 -4.73 6.44
C LEU A 75 -2.27 -5.47 7.52
N THR A 76 -2.84 -4.73 8.47
CA THR A 76 -3.95 -5.26 9.29
C THR A 76 -5.28 -5.08 8.60
N ARG A 77 -6.32 -5.78 9.07
CA ARG A 77 -7.70 -5.58 8.58
C ARG A 77 -8.15 -4.13 8.76
N ASP A 78 -7.89 -3.55 9.93
CA ASP A 78 -8.28 -2.17 10.21
C ASP A 78 -7.54 -1.19 9.28
N GLU A 79 -6.27 -1.43 8.98
CA GLU A 79 -5.52 -0.63 8.02
C GLU A 79 -6.08 -0.74 6.61
N LEU A 80 -6.44 -1.95 6.17
CA LEU A 80 -7.04 -2.17 4.86
C LEU A 80 -8.40 -1.46 4.74
N CYS A 81 -9.25 -1.56 5.76
CA CYS A 81 -10.62 -1.07 5.72
C CYS A 81 -10.79 0.41 6.08
N SER A 82 -9.85 1.00 6.83
CA SER A 82 -9.91 2.43 7.20
C SER A 82 -9.37 3.36 6.12
N GLN A 83 -8.77 2.81 5.06
CA GLN A 83 -8.15 3.56 3.99
C GLN A 83 -9.08 3.66 2.78
N THR A 84 -9.01 4.81 2.14
CA THR A 84 -9.59 5.05 0.82
C THR A 84 -8.50 4.79 -0.22
N TRP A 85 -8.69 3.75 -1.03
CA TRP A 85 -7.69 3.30 -2.00
C TRP A 85 -7.94 3.91 -3.36
N ARG A 86 -6.89 4.41 -4.00
CA ARG A 86 -6.91 4.80 -5.41
C ARG A 86 -6.53 3.61 -6.25
N PHE A 87 -7.30 3.34 -7.29
CA PHE A 87 -7.14 2.18 -8.14
C PHE A 87 -6.86 2.59 -9.58
N ARG A 88 -6.03 1.78 -10.24
CA ARG A 88 -5.93 1.70 -11.70
C ARG A 88 -5.61 0.27 -12.15
N PHE A 89 -5.96 -0.04 -13.39
CA PHE A 89 -5.38 -1.16 -14.12
C PHE A 89 -3.95 -0.83 -14.59
N LYS A 90 -3.13 -1.86 -14.65
CA LYS A 90 -1.85 -1.89 -15.38
C LYS A 90 -2.13 -2.24 -16.83
N ARG A 91 -1.25 -1.83 -17.74
CA ARG A 91 -1.34 -2.12 -19.18
C ARG A 91 -1.48 -3.61 -19.48
N ALA A 92 -0.84 -4.45 -18.68
CA ALA A 92 -0.92 -5.91 -18.79
C ALA A 92 -2.34 -6.48 -18.57
N ALA A 93 -3.28 -5.71 -18.03
CA ALA A 93 -4.69 -6.11 -17.98
C ALA A 93 -5.33 -6.22 -19.37
N GLY A 94 -4.84 -5.43 -20.34
CA GLY A 94 -5.34 -5.40 -21.72
C GLY A 94 -6.12 -4.12 -22.05
N GLU A 95 -6.11 -3.73 -23.33
CA GLU A 95 -6.65 -2.45 -23.84
C GLU A 95 -8.13 -2.24 -23.50
N GLU A 96 -8.93 -3.30 -23.49
CA GLU A 96 -10.35 -3.26 -23.13
C GLU A 96 -10.59 -2.74 -21.70
N TRP A 97 -9.69 -3.08 -20.76
CA TRP A 97 -9.76 -2.62 -19.38
C TRP A 97 -9.23 -1.19 -19.23
N LEU A 98 -8.20 -0.82 -20.01
CA LEU A 98 -7.67 0.55 -20.00
C LEU A 98 -8.67 1.54 -20.57
N ALA A 99 -9.43 1.15 -21.60
CA ALA A 99 -10.43 1.99 -22.26
C ALA A 99 -11.58 2.43 -21.35
N VAL A 100 -11.82 1.69 -20.26
CA VAL A 100 -12.89 1.95 -19.28
C VAL A 100 -12.34 2.34 -17.90
N ASP A 101 -11.03 2.53 -17.78
CA ASP A 101 -10.39 2.94 -16.53
C ASP A 101 -10.17 4.46 -16.50
N PRO A 102 -10.85 5.19 -15.58
CA PRO A 102 -10.72 6.63 -15.42
C PRO A 102 -9.31 7.14 -15.14
N TYR A 103 -8.41 6.29 -14.63
CA TYR A 103 -7.00 6.68 -14.53
C TYR A 103 -6.41 6.98 -15.91
N TRP A 104 -6.72 6.15 -16.91
CA TRP A 104 -6.19 6.27 -18.26
C TRP A 104 -7.00 7.23 -19.12
N THR A 105 -8.33 7.31 -18.94
CA THR A 105 -9.19 8.15 -19.77
C THR A 105 -9.25 9.61 -19.29
N ASP A 106 -9.39 9.81 -17.97
CA ASP A 106 -9.77 11.09 -17.38
C ASP A 106 -8.72 11.62 -16.38
N ASN A 107 -7.62 10.88 -16.20
CA ASN A 107 -6.62 11.14 -15.17
C ASN A 107 -7.23 11.25 -13.75
N ASN A 108 -8.27 10.45 -13.49
CA ASN A 108 -9.03 10.48 -12.25
C ASN A 108 -9.22 9.06 -11.69
N PRO A 109 -8.21 8.50 -11.00
CA PRO A 109 -8.24 7.11 -10.56
C PRO A 109 -9.44 6.80 -9.68
N ALA A 110 -9.97 5.58 -9.86
CA ALA A 110 -11.11 5.09 -9.11
C ALA A 110 -10.83 5.08 -7.62
N THR A 111 -11.90 5.18 -6.83
CA THR A 111 -11.78 5.09 -5.38
C THR A 111 -12.47 3.84 -4.86
N ILE A 112 -11.74 3.03 -4.10
CA ILE A 112 -12.20 1.76 -3.54
C ILE A 112 -12.04 1.78 -2.01
N THR A 113 -13.07 1.37 -1.30
CA THR A 113 -13.04 1.13 0.14
C THR A 113 -13.27 -0.35 0.39
N PHE A 114 -12.38 -0.99 1.15
CA PHE A 114 -12.55 -2.39 1.57
C PHE A 114 -13.38 -2.43 2.86
N CYS A 115 -14.45 -3.23 2.86
CA CYS A 115 -15.34 -3.33 4.02
C CYS A 115 -14.94 -4.52 4.90
N GLY A 116 -15.13 -4.40 6.21
CA GLY A 116 -14.71 -5.43 7.18
C GLY A 116 -15.45 -6.77 7.06
N ASN A 117 -16.56 -6.81 6.33
CA ASN A 117 -17.34 -8.00 5.99
C ASN A 117 -16.82 -8.75 4.74
N GLY A 118 -15.77 -8.24 4.08
CA GLY A 118 -15.21 -8.83 2.87
C GLY A 118 -15.76 -8.28 1.55
N SER A 119 -16.66 -7.28 1.56
CA SER A 119 -17.08 -6.57 0.34
C SER A 119 -16.22 -5.35 0.05
N THR A 120 -16.45 -4.69 -1.09
CA THR A 120 -15.88 -3.37 -1.39
C THR A 120 -16.96 -2.39 -1.79
N GLU A 121 -16.75 -1.11 -1.45
CA GLU A 121 -17.52 0.01 -1.96
C GLU A 121 -16.66 0.78 -2.97
N ARG A 122 -17.30 1.31 -4.02
CA ARG A 122 -16.62 2.11 -5.03
C ARG A 122 -17.26 3.48 -5.15
N ALA A 123 -16.43 4.49 -5.36
CA ALA A 123 -16.86 5.84 -5.66
C ALA A 123 -16.15 6.34 -6.92
N GLY A 124 -16.90 7.06 -7.76
CA GLY A 124 -16.41 7.62 -9.03
C GLY A 124 -17.22 7.13 -10.23
N THR A 125 -16.88 7.66 -11.41
CA THR A 125 -17.52 7.34 -12.70
C THR A 125 -16.92 6.05 -13.23
N TRP A 126 -17.44 4.91 -12.78
CA TRP A 126 -17.07 3.59 -13.26
C TRP A 126 -18.29 2.95 -13.90
N GLU A 127 -18.19 2.59 -15.17
CA GLU A 127 -19.32 1.99 -15.91
C GLU A 127 -19.50 0.49 -15.62
N LEU A 128 -18.50 -0.16 -15.01
CA LEU A 128 -18.52 -1.61 -14.72
C LEU A 128 -19.23 -1.93 -13.40
N GLU A 129 -20.50 -2.31 -13.48
CA GLU A 129 -21.25 -2.94 -12.39
C GLU A 129 -20.79 -4.39 -12.19
N VAL A 130 -19.77 -4.59 -11.36
CA VAL A 130 -19.28 -5.92 -10.97
C VAL A 130 -19.30 -6.08 -9.45
N GLU A 131 -19.59 -7.26 -8.93
CA GLU A 131 -19.46 -7.55 -7.51
C GLU A 131 -17.98 -7.77 -7.18
N VAL A 132 -17.45 -7.02 -6.21
CA VAL A 132 -16.08 -7.21 -5.74
C VAL A 132 -16.04 -7.58 -4.26
N LYS A 133 -15.41 -8.72 -3.98
CA LYS A 133 -15.15 -9.25 -2.65
C LYS A 133 -13.65 -9.41 -2.43
N TRP A 134 -13.24 -9.48 -1.17
CA TRP A 134 -11.84 -9.64 -0.80
C TRP A 134 -11.66 -10.60 0.38
N ARG A 135 -10.47 -11.19 0.45
CA ARG A 135 -9.99 -11.98 1.59
C ARG A 135 -8.47 -11.92 1.68
N TRP A 136 -7.90 -12.27 2.83
CA TRP A 136 -6.44 -12.44 2.93
C TRP A 136 -5.97 -13.59 2.04
N GLY A 137 -4.89 -13.37 1.28
CA GLY A 137 -4.33 -14.36 0.35
C GLY A 137 -3.80 -15.63 1.03
N HIS A 138 -3.57 -15.57 2.35
CA HIS A 138 -3.21 -16.71 3.17
C HIS A 138 -4.17 -16.87 4.36
N ALA A 139 -5.46 -17.06 4.11
CA ALA A 139 -6.50 -17.17 5.14
C ALA A 139 -6.16 -18.13 6.32
N ARG A 140 -5.28 -19.14 6.12
CA ARG A 140 -4.80 -20.05 7.18
C ARG A 140 -3.63 -19.54 8.03
N LYS A 141 -2.96 -18.45 7.63
CA LYS A 141 -1.77 -17.87 8.30
C LYS A 141 -1.96 -16.38 8.63
N ALA A 142 -3.20 -15.89 8.75
CA ALA A 142 -3.46 -14.56 9.31
C ALA A 142 -2.99 -14.55 10.78
N ARG A 143 -1.70 -14.30 10.98
CA ARG A 143 -1.04 -14.34 12.28
C ARG A 143 -1.36 -13.01 12.95
N ARG A 144 -1.76 -13.05 14.23
CA ARG A 144 -1.70 -11.85 15.06
C ARG A 144 -0.23 -11.44 15.15
N GLN A 145 0.11 -10.28 14.60
CA GLN A 145 1.48 -9.77 14.66
C GLN A 145 1.71 -9.19 16.07
N PRO A 146 2.72 -9.65 16.83
CA PRO A 146 3.00 -9.11 18.16
C PRO A 146 3.32 -7.61 18.09
N GLY A 147 2.66 -6.80 18.92
CA GLY A 147 2.86 -5.35 18.97
C GLY A 147 2.00 -4.50 18.04
N VAL A 148 1.14 -5.12 17.22
CA VAL A 148 0.12 -4.39 16.44
C VAL A 148 -1.24 -4.59 17.10
N ALA A 149 -1.79 -3.51 17.66
CA ALA A 149 -3.17 -3.50 18.13
C ALA A 149 -4.11 -3.59 16.92
N GLY A 150 -4.77 -4.73 16.72
CA GLY A 150 -5.79 -4.91 15.69
C GLY A 150 -5.62 -6.17 14.84
N GLY A 151 -6.48 -7.17 15.10
CA GLY A 151 -6.99 -8.09 14.10
C GLY A 151 -6.03 -8.96 13.29
N GLU A 152 -6.62 -9.64 12.30
CA GLU A 152 -5.92 -10.40 11.26
C GLU A 152 -5.02 -9.49 10.43
N SER A 153 -3.85 -9.99 10.04
CA SER A 153 -2.90 -9.29 9.16
C SER A 153 -2.47 -10.18 7.99
N GLY A 154 -2.08 -9.55 6.88
CA GLY A 154 -1.62 -10.26 5.70
C GLY A 154 -0.72 -9.42 4.79
N SER A 155 0.20 -10.11 4.10
CA SER A 155 1.08 -9.54 3.07
C SER A 155 0.51 -9.66 1.66
N SER A 156 -0.69 -10.22 1.53
CA SER A 156 -1.37 -10.38 0.26
C SER A 156 -2.89 -10.35 0.42
N VAL A 157 -3.57 -9.76 -0.55
CA VAL A 157 -5.03 -9.66 -0.61
C VAL A 157 -5.51 -10.35 -1.88
N ARG A 158 -6.42 -11.31 -1.73
CA ARG A 158 -7.16 -11.94 -2.82
C ARG A 158 -8.42 -11.12 -3.07
N VAL A 159 -8.61 -10.71 -4.32
CA VAL A 159 -9.81 -10.05 -4.78
C VAL A 159 -10.59 -11.01 -5.67
N VAL A 160 -11.90 -11.00 -5.51
CA VAL A 160 -12.85 -11.78 -6.30
C VAL A 160 -13.74 -10.80 -7.05
N VAL A 161 -13.79 -10.92 -8.37
CA VAL A 161 -14.68 -10.13 -9.24
C VAL A 161 -15.71 -11.09 -9.84
N ASP A 162 -16.99 -10.86 -9.60
CA ASP A 162 -18.12 -11.70 -10.06
C ASP A 162 -17.90 -13.20 -9.80
N GLY A 163 -17.47 -13.52 -8.58
CA GLY A 163 -17.21 -14.90 -8.15
C GLY A 163 -15.89 -15.51 -8.64
N ARG A 164 -15.02 -14.75 -9.31
CA ARG A 164 -13.72 -15.23 -9.83
C ARG A 164 -12.55 -14.54 -9.18
N ASP A 165 -11.56 -15.32 -8.74
CA ASP A 165 -10.32 -14.77 -8.22
C ASP A 165 -9.50 -14.12 -9.34
N VAL A 166 -9.15 -12.85 -9.17
CA VAL A 166 -8.12 -12.19 -9.98
C VAL A 166 -6.72 -12.45 -9.38
N PRO A 167 -5.64 -12.14 -10.12
CA PRO A 167 -4.29 -12.22 -9.60
C PRO A 167 -4.13 -11.51 -8.25
N THR A 168 -3.48 -12.21 -7.32
CA THR A 168 -3.33 -11.79 -5.93
C THR A 168 -2.61 -10.46 -5.83
N LEU A 169 -3.15 -9.53 -5.05
CA LEU A 169 -2.47 -8.29 -4.71
C LEU A 169 -1.38 -8.54 -3.66
N LYS A 170 -0.16 -8.09 -3.91
CA LYS A 170 0.96 -8.08 -2.96
C LYS A 170 1.03 -6.73 -2.25
N VAL A 171 1.21 -6.76 -0.94
CA VAL A 171 1.26 -5.54 -0.12
C VAL A 171 2.70 -5.04 -0.04
N ALA A 172 2.90 -3.75 -0.31
CA ALA A 172 4.19 -3.09 -0.19
C ALA A 172 4.07 -1.65 0.35
N ARG A 173 5.22 -1.04 0.64
CA ARG A 173 5.34 0.36 1.03
C ARG A 173 5.96 1.15 -0.11
N HIS A 174 5.37 2.29 -0.45
CA HIS A 174 5.94 3.17 -1.45
C HIS A 174 7.30 3.72 -0.96
N PRO A 175 8.37 3.69 -1.77
CA PRO A 175 9.72 4.06 -1.33
C PRO A 175 9.83 5.52 -0.90
N VAL A 176 9.11 6.43 -1.54
CA VAL A 176 9.10 7.87 -1.18
C VAL A 176 7.97 8.22 -0.19
N HIS A 177 6.71 8.05 -0.60
CA HIS A 177 5.53 8.38 0.21
C HIS A 177 5.38 7.55 1.48
N LYS A 178 5.99 6.35 1.60
CA LYS A 178 5.80 5.41 2.71
C LYS A 178 4.34 4.98 2.96
N GLY A 179 3.40 5.40 2.12
CA GLY A 179 2.03 4.89 2.10
C GLY A 179 2.01 3.44 1.66
N PHE A 180 0.94 2.73 2.02
CA PHE A 180 0.72 1.40 1.51
C PHE A 180 0.33 1.42 0.04
N MET A 181 0.80 0.42 -0.69
CA MET A 181 0.34 0.07 -2.00
C MET A 181 0.04 -1.43 -2.05
N MET A 182 -0.88 -1.81 -2.93
CA MET A 182 -1.12 -3.20 -3.24
C MET A 182 -1.11 -3.36 -4.76
N GLU A 183 -0.37 -4.33 -5.27
CA GLU A 183 -0.28 -4.54 -6.71
C GLU A 183 -0.35 -6.01 -7.09
N SER A 184 -0.97 -6.29 -8.22
CA SER A 184 -0.84 -7.55 -8.96
C SER A 184 -0.24 -7.25 -10.33
N CYS A 185 -0.11 -8.27 -11.17
CA CYS A 185 0.26 -8.10 -12.56
C CYS A 185 -0.72 -7.23 -13.37
N TRP A 186 -1.96 -7.05 -12.90
CA TRP A 186 -3.02 -6.32 -13.61
C TRP A 186 -3.50 -5.05 -12.94
N ALA A 187 -3.25 -4.86 -11.65
CA ALA A 187 -3.86 -3.76 -10.91
C ALA A 187 -2.88 -3.12 -9.94
N LEU A 188 -3.09 -1.84 -9.66
CA LEU A 188 -2.41 -1.06 -8.64
C LEU A 188 -3.44 -0.36 -7.75
N TYR A 189 -3.24 -0.49 -6.45
CA TYR A 189 -3.96 0.24 -5.41
C TYR A 189 -2.97 1.07 -4.60
N THR A 190 -3.28 2.34 -4.33
CA THR A 190 -2.48 3.21 -3.45
C THR A 190 -3.34 3.80 -2.34
N ALA A 191 -2.80 3.81 -1.12
CA ALA A 191 -3.41 4.46 0.05
C ALA A 191 -3.13 5.96 0.14
N PHE A 192 -2.59 6.54 -0.93
CA PHE A 192 -2.15 7.91 -1.08
C PHE A 192 -2.55 8.39 -2.48
N PRO A 193 -2.56 9.72 -2.73
CA PRO A 193 -2.85 10.25 -4.06
C PRO A 193 -1.98 9.58 -5.12
N MET A 194 -2.62 8.96 -6.11
CA MET A 194 -1.92 8.34 -7.22
C MET A 194 -1.44 9.44 -8.18
N PRO A 195 -0.17 9.43 -8.61
CA PRO A 195 0.33 10.38 -9.62
C PRO A 195 -0.42 10.22 -10.94
N ALA A 196 -0.42 11.26 -11.77
CA ALA A 196 -0.95 11.15 -13.14
C ALA A 196 -0.05 10.24 -14.01
N PRO A 197 -0.56 9.68 -15.12
CA PRO A 197 0.25 8.93 -16.07
C PRO A 197 1.53 9.69 -16.48
N GLY A 198 2.68 9.02 -16.44
CA GLY A 198 3.99 9.63 -16.75
C GLY A 198 4.59 10.48 -15.63
N GLN A 199 3.95 10.57 -14.45
CA GLN A 199 4.45 11.31 -13.29
C GLN A 199 4.94 10.40 -12.16
N GLY A 200 5.14 9.11 -12.45
CA GLY A 200 5.64 8.09 -11.54
C GLY A 200 4.59 7.06 -11.11
N LEU A 201 5.06 5.89 -10.68
CA LEU A 201 4.23 4.68 -10.53
C LEU A 201 3.60 4.25 -11.86
N ASP A 202 4.33 4.46 -12.96
CA ASP A 202 4.04 3.80 -14.22
C ASP A 202 4.39 2.31 -14.10
N ASP A 203 3.93 1.49 -15.04
CA ASP A 203 4.05 0.03 -14.89
C ASP A 203 5.51 -0.47 -14.77
N ASP A 204 6.46 0.23 -15.39
CA ASP A 204 7.89 -0.07 -15.33
C ASP A 204 8.50 0.19 -13.94
N ASP A 205 7.85 1.01 -13.10
CA ASP A 205 8.27 1.30 -11.72
C ASP A 205 7.77 0.25 -10.71
N LEU A 206 6.94 -0.70 -11.16
CA LEU A 206 6.21 -1.63 -10.31
C LEU A 206 6.83 -3.03 -10.34
N HIS A 207 6.63 -3.79 -9.26
CA HIS A 207 7.44 -4.99 -9.02
C HIS A 207 6.76 -6.28 -9.48
N VAL A 208 5.43 -6.31 -9.56
CA VAL A 208 4.69 -7.53 -9.87
C VAL A 208 4.30 -7.56 -11.34
N THR A 209 4.89 -8.49 -12.09
CA THR A 209 4.65 -8.69 -13.52
C THR A 209 3.75 -9.90 -13.80
N VAL A 210 3.38 -10.10 -15.07
CA VAL A 210 2.59 -11.27 -15.49
C VAL A 210 3.35 -12.57 -15.24
N GLU A 211 4.67 -12.57 -15.46
CA GLU A 211 5.55 -13.71 -15.25
C GLU A 211 5.54 -14.17 -13.78
N ASP A 212 5.49 -13.23 -12.83
CA ASP A 212 5.41 -13.54 -11.39
C ASP A 212 4.09 -14.23 -10.99
N GLN A 213 3.04 -14.09 -11.81
CA GLN A 213 1.68 -14.55 -11.51
C GLN A 213 1.07 -15.40 -12.64
N VAL A 214 1.92 -16.04 -13.46
CA VAL A 214 1.50 -16.78 -14.65
C VAL A 214 0.41 -17.82 -14.35
N ASP A 215 0.54 -18.56 -13.24
CA ASP A 215 -0.44 -19.58 -12.84
C ASP A 215 -1.83 -18.97 -12.56
N GLU A 216 -1.87 -17.80 -11.92
CA GLU A 216 -3.11 -17.11 -11.57
C GLU A 216 -3.76 -16.51 -12.83
N VAL A 217 -2.94 -15.98 -13.73
CA VAL A 217 -3.35 -15.45 -15.04
C VAL A 217 -3.93 -16.57 -15.91
N ASP A 218 -3.26 -17.72 -15.98
CA ASP A 218 -3.73 -18.88 -16.72
C ASP A 218 -5.00 -19.49 -16.13
N GLU A 219 -5.16 -19.47 -14.81
CA GLU A 219 -6.41 -19.87 -14.16
C GLU A 219 -7.57 -18.96 -14.54
N TRP A 220 -7.37 -17.64 -14.53
CA TRP A 220 -8.37 -16.67 -14.96
C TRP A 220 -8.76 -16.89 -16.43
N ASN A 221 -7.78 -16.95 -17.32
CA ASN A 221 -7.98 -17.06 -18.76
C ASN A 221 -8.66 -18.38 -19.16
N ARG A 222 -8.34 -19.49 -18.48
CA ARG A 222 -9.03 -20.78 -18.71
C ARG A 222 -10.52 -20.69 -18.42
N ARG A 223 -10.91 -19.99 -17.36
CA ARG A 223 -12.32 -19.82 -16.96
C ARG A 223 -13.05 -18.73 -17.72
N ALA A 224 -12.34 -17.71 -18.22
CA ALA A 224 -12.90 -16.69 -19.10
C ALA A 224 -13.38 -17.30 -20.43
N ARG A 225 -12.58 -18.21 -21.01
CA ARG A 225 -12.92 -18.90 -22.26
C ARG A 225 -14.17 -19.79 -22.16
N THR A 226 -14.55 -20.25 -20.96
CA THR A 226 -15.74 -21.10 -20.78
C THR A 226 -17.06 -20.32 -20.80
N VAL A 227 -17.03 -18.99 -20.70
CA VAL A 227 -18.26 -18.14 -20.68
C VAL A 227 -18.52 -17.42 -21.99
N PHE A 228 -17.56 -17.44 -22.93
CA PHE A 228 -17.69 -16.88 -24.27
C PHE A 228 -17.44 -17.89 -25.39
N ALA A 229 -17.57 -19.20 -25.10
CA ALA A 229 -17.63 -20.20 -26.15
C ALA A 229 -19.01 -20.12 -26.85
N PRO A 230 -19.07 -20.08 -28.19
CA PRO A 230 -20.33 -20.05 -28.94
C PRO A 230 -21.19 -21.29 -28.72
#